data_AF-A0A292IHP3-F1
#
_entry.id   AF-A0A292IHP3-F1
#
_cell.length_a   1.000
_cell.length_b   1.000
_cell.length_c   1.000
_cell.angle_alpha   90.00
_cell.angle_beta   90.00
_cell.angle_gamma   90.00
#
_symmetry.space_group_name_H-M   'P 1'
#
loop_
_entity.id
_entity.type
_entity.pdbx_description
1 polymer ?
#
loop_
_entity_poly.entity_id
_entity_poly.type
_entity_poly.pdbx_seq_one_letter_code
_entity_poly.pdbx_strand_id
1 'polypeptide(L)'
;MLAITFYAGGVKIEGHAFFAPKGDDIVCAAISGIVLGGLNWYDPKDLSIQRSERNNIFSFELKNSDYDKLVALQVIQTQIEAIAKVYPNYIKIIDNSRKIII
;
A
#
# COMPACT_ATOMS: atom_id res chain seq x y z
N MET A 1 1.17 -13.98 4.54
CA MET A 1 2.32 -13.06 4.47
C MET A 1 2.08 -12.07 3.36
N LEU A 2 2.15 -10.77 3.66
CA LEU A 2 2.06 -9.67 2.72
C LEU A 2 3.46 -9.19 2.36
N ALA A 3 3.73 -9.02 1.07
CA ALA A 3 4.92 -8.33 0.59
C ALA A 3 4.51 -6.93 0.11
N ILE A 4 5.09 -5.89 0.69
CA ILE A 4 4.77 -4.50 0.37
C ILE A 4 6.03 -3.80 -0.10
N THR A 5 5.98 -3.24 -1.30
CA THR A 5 7.09 -2.51 -1.92
C THR A 5 6.67 -1.06 -2.12
N PHE A 6 7.42 -0.13 -1.54
CA PHE A 6 7.27 1.30 -1.78
C PHE A 6 8.26 1.77 -2.84
N TYR A 7 7.85 2.75 -3.64
CA TYR A 7 8.69 3.43 -4.62
C TYR A 7 8.24 4.87 -4.78
N ALA A 8 9.04 5.69 -5.47
CA ALA A 8 8.94 7.16 -5.43
C ALA A 8 7.56 7.76 -5.76
N GLY A 9 6.67 7.03 -6.41
CA GLY A 9 5.30 7.48 -6.72
C GLY A 9 4.25 6.40 -6.55
N GLY A 10 4.49 5.36 -5.74
CA GLY A 10 3.51 4.30 -5.62
C GLY A 10 3.85 3.22 -4.60
N VAL A 11 2.93 2.26 -4.54
CA VAL A 11 3.06 1.07 -3.70
C VAL A 11 2.54 -0.14 -4.45
N LYS A 12 3.23 -1.26 -4.26
CA LYS A 12 2.82 -2.58 -4.72
C LYS A 12 2.64 -3.50 -3.51
N ILE A 13 1.52 -4.22 -3.48
CA ILE A 13 1.12 -5.13 -2.42
C ILE A 13 0.85 -6.49 -3.05
N GLU A 14 1.48 -7.52 -2.50
CA GLU A 14 1.39 -8.89 -2.97
C GLU A 14 1.02 -9.82 -1.80
N GLY A 15 0.15 -10.79 -2.05
CA GLY A 15 -0.36 -11.72 -1.04
C GLY A 15 -1.78 -11.37 -0.59
N HIS A 16 -2.23 -11.95 0.53
CA HIS A 16 -3.65 -12.02 0.91
C HIS A 16 -4.32 -10.71 1.38
N ALA A 17 -3.81 -9.52 1.02
CA ALA A 17 -4.57 -8.27 1.19
C ALA A 17 -5.59 -8.18 0.06
N PHE A 18 -6.80 -7.69 0.33
CA PHE A 18 -7.91 -7.53 -0.66
C PHE A 18 -8.56 -8.81 -1.21
N PHE A 19 -7.96 -9.99 -1.04
CA PHE A 19 -8.40 -11.23 -1.69
C PHE A 19 -8.69 -12.41 -0.74
N ALA A 20 -8.52 -12.22 0.58
CA ALA A 20 -8.90 -13.23 1.56
C ALA A 20 -10.43 -13.28 1.76
N PRO A 21 -11.01 -14.45 2.10
CA PRO A 21 -12.39 -14.53 2.56
C PRO A 21 -12.66 -13.56 3.71
N LYS A 22 -13.87 -12.97 3.71
CA LYS A 22 -14.28 -12.00 4.73
C LYS A 22 -14.25 -12.65 6.12
N GLY A 23 -13.36 -12.18 6.99
CA GLY A 23 -13.24 -12.64 8.39
C GLY A 23 -11.93 -13.33 8.75
N ASP A 24 -11.06 -13.63 7.79
CA ASP A 24 -9.91 -14.52 8.02
C ASP A 24 -8.61 -13.84 8.49
N ASP A 25 -8.43 -12.51 8.37
CA ASP A 25 -7.16 -11.87 8.78
C ASP A 25 -7.27 -10.38 9.12
N ILE A 26 -7.06 -10.04 10.40
CA ILE A 26 -7.07 -8.67 10.95
C ILE A 26 -5.97 -7.81 10.30
N VAL A 27 -4.81 -8.40 9.99
CA VAL A 27 -3.68 -7.67 9.39
C VAL A 27 -4.03 -7.29 7.94
N CYS A 28 -4.59 -8.23 7.18
CA CYS A 28 -5.02 -7.96 5.80
C CYS A 28 -6.14 -6.93 5.75
N ALA A 29 -7.09 -6.97 6.68
CA ALA A 29 -8.14 -5.97 6.80
C ALA A 29 -7.57 -4.57 7.13
N ALA A 30 -6.61 -4.49 8.05
CA ALA A 30 -5.97 -3.22 8.42
C ALA A 30 -5.19 -2.60 7.25
N ILE A 31 -4.39 -3.40 6.53
CA ILE A 31 -3.69 -2.95 5.31
C ILE A 31 -4.68 -2.51 4.23
N SER A 32 -5.76 -3.27 4.05
CA SER A 32 -6.79 -2.92 3.07
C SER A 32 -7.49 -1.59 3.40
N GLY A 33 -7.80 -1.37 4.68
CA GLY A 33 -8.39 -0.13 5.17
C GLY A 33 -7.48 1.08 4.98
N ILE A 34 -6.18 0.96 5.31
CA ILE A 34 -5.20 2.04 5.12
C ILE A 34 -5.08 2.42 3.65
N VAL A 35 -4.95 1.42 2.77
CA VAL A 35 -4.67 1.66 1.35
C VAL A 35 -5.91 2.19 0.63
N LEU A 36 -7.07 1.54 0.77
CA LEU A 36 -8.30 2.00 0.11
C LEU A 36 -8.80 3.31 0.70
N GLY A 37 -8.69 3.49 2.02
CA GLY A 37 -9.01 4.74 2.68
C GLY A 37 -8.09 5.88 2.23
N GLY A 38 -6.78 5.62 2.16
CA GLY A 38 -5.80 6.59 1.68
C GLY A 38 -5.97 6.93 0.20
N LEU A 39 -6.36 5.98 -0.64
CA LEU A 39 -6.64 6.22 -2.06
C LEU A 39 -7.77 7.24 -2.29
N ASN A 40 -8.75 7.32 -1.37
CA ASN A 40 -9.83 8.29 -1.47
C ASN A 40 -9.39 9.75 -1.28
N TRP A 41 -8.16 10.00 -0.82
CA TRP A 41 -7.60 11.35 -0.72
C TRP A 41 -7.22 11.90 -2.10
N TYR A 42 -6.87 11.04 -3.06
CA TYR A 42 -6.42 11.44 -4.40
C TYR A 42 -7.60 11.61 -5.37
N ASP A 43 -7.43 12.47 -6.38
CA ASP A 43 -8.30 12.44 -7.56
C ASP A 43 -8.05 11.12 -8.33
N PRO A 44 -9.08 10.33 -8.66
CA PRO A 44 -8.92 9.11 -9.46
C PRO A 44 -8.15 9.32 -10.78
N LYS A 45 -8.20 10.53 -11.36
CA LYS A 45 -7.45 10.87 -12.58
C LYS A 45 -5.95 10.88 -12.36
N ASP A 46 -5.49 11.18 -11.15
CA ASP A 46 -4.07 11.22 -10.79
C ASP A 46 -3.50 9.82 -10.48
N LEU A 47 -4.35 8.78 -10.45
CA LEU A 47 -3.94 7.42 -10.10
C LEU A 47 -3.98 6.46 -11.29
N SER A 48 -3.00 5.55 -11.31
CA SER A 48 -2.99 4.33 -12.10
C SER A 48 -3.07 3.15 -11.14
N ILE A 49 -4.16 2.38 -11.18
CA ILE A 49 -4.39 1.26 -10.27
C ILE A 49 -4.34 -0.05 -11.06
N GLN A 50 -3.60 -1.03 -10.57
CA GLN A 50 -3.56 -2.37 -11.13
C GLN A 50 -3.99 -3.40 -10.08
N ARG A 51 -4.84 -4.33 -10.50
CA ARG A 51 -5.39 -5.40 -9.65
C ARG A 51 -5.34 -6.72 -10.41
N SER A 52 -4.81 -7.76 -9.76
CA SER A 52 -4.82 -9.13 -10.28
C SER A 52 -5.20 -10.10 -9.17
N GLU A 53 -6.40 -10.69 -9.27
CA GLU A 53 -6.86 -11.69 -8.30
C GLU A 53 -6.08 -12.99 -8.45
N ARG A 54 -5.82 -13.41 -9.69
CA ARG A 54 -5.04 -14.62 -10.00
C ARG A 54 -3.65 -14.59 -9.34
N ASN A 55 -3.02 -13.42 -9.32
CA ASN A 55 -1.66 -13.26 -8.80
C ASN A 55 -1.65 -12.68 -7.37
N ASN A 56 -2.81 -12.37 -6.78
CA ASN A 56 -2.94 -11.65 -5.51
C ASN A 56 -2.10 -10.36 -5.46
N ILE A 57 -2.23 -9.53 -6.49
CA ILE A 57 -1.48 -8.27 -6.62
C ILE A 57 -2.44 -7.09 -6.62
N PHE A 58 -2.09 -6.07 -5.85
CA PHE A 58 -2.67 -4.75 -5.89
C PHE A 58 -1.54 -3.72 -5.96
N SER A 59 -1.61 -2.77 -6.89
CA SER A 59 -0.70 -1.62 -6.89
C SER A 59 -1.41 -0.34 -7.28
N PHE A 60 -0.87 0.77 -6.81
CA PHE A 60 -1.23 2.07 -7.33
C PHE A 60 0.00 2.94 -7.55
N GLU A 61 -0.10 3.80 -8.55
CA GLU A 61 0.93 4.74 -8.96
C GLU A 61 0.34 6.11 -9.20
N LEU A 62 1.06 7.13 -8.78
CA LEU A 62 0.80 8.52 -9.05
C LEU A 62 1.24 8.85 -10.48
N LYS A 63 0.34 9.43 -11.28
CA LYS A 63 0.67 9.93 -12.63
C LYS A 63 1.48 11.23 -12.57
N ASN A 64 1.35 11.98 -11.47
CA ASN A 64 2.12 13.18 -11.16
C ASN A 64 2.53 13.14 -9.67
N SER A 65 3.73 13.60 -9.36
CA SER A 65 4.27 13.56 -8.00
C SER A 65 4.45 14.97 -7.44
N ASP A 66 3.32 15.66 -7.24
CA ASP A 66 3.34 16.90 -6.47
C ASP A 66 3.55 16.64 -4.97
N TYR A 67 3.94 17.68 -4.25
CA TYR A 67 4.31 17.60 -2.84
C TYR A 67 3.19 17.00 -1.99
N ASP A 68 1.94 17.46 -2.16
CA ASP A 68 0.81 17.01 -1.34
C ASP A 68 0.52 15.53 -1.57
N LYS A 69 0.60 15.06 -2.83
CA LYS A 69 0.43 13.65 -3.18
C LYS A 69 1.53 12.78 -2.59
N LEU A 70 2.77 13.25 -2.59
CA LEU A 70 3.88 12.53 -1.97
C LEU A 70 3.73 12.46 -0.45
N VAL A 71 3.25 13.52 0.19
CA VAL A 71 2.91 13.53 1.63
C VAL A 71 1.83 12.50 1.91
N ALA A 72 0.75 12.46 1.14
CA ALA A 72 -0.32 11.48 1.32
C ALA A 72 0.18 10.03 1.14
N LEU A 73 1.09 9.79 0.20
CA LEU A 73 1.71 8.48 0.00
C LEU A 73 2.60 8.11 1.20
N GLN A 74 3.35 9.07 1.73
CA GLN A 74 4.16 8.87 2.93
C GLN A 74 3.32 8.59 4.18
N VAL A 75 2.12 9.17 4.29
CA VAL A 75 1.16 8.85 5.35
C VAL A 75 0.67 7.41 5.25
N ILE A 76 0.38 6.91 4.05
CA ILE A 76 0.04 5.49 3.82
C ILE A 76 1.22 4.60 4.21
N GLN A 77 2.43 4.94 3.76
CA GLN A 77 3.66 4.21 4.10
C GLN A 77 3.88 4.10 5.61
N THR A 78 3.78 5.24 6.32
CA THR A 78 4.01 5.31 7.77
C THR A 78 3.03 4.43 8.55
N GLN A 79 1.76 4.42 8.15
CA GLN A 79 0.74 3.57 8.79
C GLN A 79 1.01 2.07 8.58
N ILE A 80 1.41 1.68 7.36
CA ILE A 80 1.76 0.29 7.05
C ILE A 80 3.02 -0.14 7.83
N GLU A 81 4.04 0.72 7.89
CA GLU A 81 5.27 0.47 8.67
C GLU A 81 4.97 0.31 10.16
N ALA A 82 4.01 1.07 10.71
CA ALA A 82 3.59 0.93 12.10
C ALA A 82 2.97 -0.45 12.36
N ILE A 83 2.11 -0.95 11.45
CA ILE A 83 1.55 -2.31 11.58
C ILE A 83 2.63 -3.36 11.42
N ALA A 84 3.54 -3.21 10.45
CA ALA A 84 4.63 -4.16 10.22
C ALA A 84 5.55 -4.32 11.44
N LYS A 85 5.78 -3.25 12.20
CA LYS A 85 6.55 -3.29 13.45
C LYS A 85 5.88 -4.14 14.54
N VAL A 86 4.54 -4.11 14.61
CA VAL A 86 3.76 -4.87 15.61
C VAL A 86 3.51 -6.32 15.15
N TYR A 87 3.36 -6.53 13.85
CA TYR A 87 3.02 -7.82 13.24
C TYR A 87 4.07 -8.27 12.18
N PRO A 88 5.35 -8.42 12.55
CA PRO A 88 6.44 -8.66 11.59
C PRO A 88 6.36 -10.01 10.87
N ASN A 89 5.66 -10.99 11.46
CA ASN A 89 5.46 -12.31 10.85
C ASN A 89 4.41 -12.31 9.73
N TYR A 90 3.69 -11.21 9.54
CA TYR A 90 2.60 -11.11 8.58
C TYR A 90 2.89 -10.12 7.45
N ILE A 91 3.79 -9.16 7.67
CA ILE A 91 4.15 -8.12 6.70
C ILE A 91 5.65 -8.08 6.50
N LYS A 92 6.07 -8.20 5.24
CA LYS A 92 7.43 -7.96 4.79
C LYS A 92 7.45 -6.70 3.93
N ILE A 93 8.16 -5.68 4.39
CA ILE A 93 8.42 -4.48 3.60
C ILE A 93 9.69 -4.72 2.78
N ILE A 94 9.59 -4.58 1.46
CA ILE A 94 10.69 -4.73 0.52
C ILE A 94 11.18 -3.31 0.20
N ASP A 95 12.36 -2.98 0.71
CA ASP A 95 12.98 -1.68 0.49
C ASP A 95 13.74 -1.69 -0.84
N ASN A 96 13.10 -1.17 -1.88
CA ASN A 96 13.78 -0.78 -3.12
C ASN A 96 14.06 0.73 -3.07
N SER A 97 14.84 1.14 -2.06
CA SER A 97 15.62 2.38 -2.03
C SER A 97 14.98 3.57 -2.72
N ARG A 98 14.02 4.17 -2.02
CA ARG A 98 13.93 5.61 -1.75
C ARG A 98 12.84 5.77 -0.70
N LYS A 99 13.22 6.06 0.55
CA LYS A 99 12.33 6.83 1.42
C LYS A 99 11.79 7.98 0.55
N ILE A 100 10.50 8.27 0.64
CA ILE A 100 9.97 9.49 0.04
C ILE A 100 10.66 10.62 0.81
N ILE A 101 11.76 11.13 0.25
CA ILE A 101 12.47 12.29 0.75
C ILE A 101 11.72 13.45 0.10
N ILE A 102 10.93 14.10 0.93
CA ILE A 102 10.17 15.30 0.56
C ILE A 102 11.10 16.51 0.63
#